data_AF-A0A3D0ZGC4-F1
#
_entry.id   AF-A0A3D0ZGC4-F1
#
_cell.length_a   1.000
_cell.length_b   1.000
_cell.length_c   1.000
_cell.angle_alpha   90.00
_cell.angle_beta   90.00
_cell.angle_gamma   90.00
#
_symmetry.space_group_name_H-M   'P 1'
#
loop_
_entity.id
_entity.type
_entity.pdbx_description
1 polymer ?
#
loop_
_entity_poly.entity_id
_entity_poly.type
_entity_poly.pdbx_seq_one_letter_code
_entity_poly.pdbx_strand_id
1 'polypeptide(L)'
;TPGRVIDHISKGSLDLSELQYLVLDEADEMLRMGFAEDVEQIFQQTPPDRQVALFSATMPSQIRRMSKQYLNNPAEISVKSKTTTGANTRQRYLQVMGPHKLDALTRILEVEEFDGVIAFVRTKMATEDLADKLKSRGFQAA
;
A
#
# COMPACT_ATOMS: atom_id res chain seq x y z
N THR A 1 7.86 -2.14 -10.02
CA THR A 1 7.20 -0.82 -10.01
C THR A 1 7.09 -0.32 -11.45
N PRO A 2 6.04 0.44 -11.81
CA PRO A 2 5.79 0.89 -13.19
C PRO A 2 6.98 1.60 -13.84
N GLY A 3 7.59 2.57 -13.14
CA GLY A 3 8.76 3.29 -13.67
C GLY A 3 9.96 2.41 -14.03
N ARG A 4 10.20 1.31 -13.30
CA ARG A 4 11.28 0.36 -13.65
C ARG A 4 10.95 -0.47 -14.89
N VAL A 5 9.67 -0.79 -15.11
CA VAL A 5 9.23 -1.49 -16.33
C VAL A 5 9.43 -0.59 -17.54
N ILE A 6 9.03 0.67 -17.45
CA ILE A 6 9.26 1.68 -18.52
C ILE A 6 10.75 1.84 -18.83
N ASP A 7 11.60 1.91 -17.80
CA ASP A 7 13.05 1.95 -17.97
C ASP A 7 13.58 0.73 -18.76
N HIS A 8 13.11 -0.47 -18.43
CA HIS A 8 13.52 -1.68 -19.15
C HIS A 8 13.01 -1.75 -20.60
N ILE A 9 11.79 -1.29 -20.87
CA ILE A 9 11.22 -1.18 -22.22
C ILE A 9 12.01 -0.17 -23.05
N SER A 10 12.24 1.04 -22.51
CA SER A 10 12.98 2.10 -23.22
C SER A 10 14.43 1.71 -23.54
N LYS A 11 15.06 0.90 -22.69
CA LYS A 11 16.41 0.34 -22.92
C LYS A 11 16.43 -0.86 -23.88
N GLY A 12 15.27 -1.35 -24.32
CA GLY A 12 15.15 -2.56 -25.15
C GLY A 12 15.53 -3.85 -24.42
N SER A 13 15.65 -3.81 -23.09
CA SER A 13 16.01 -4.96 -22.25
C SER A 13 14.81 -5.81 -21.84
N LEU A 14 13.60 -5.34 -22.15
CA LEU A 14 12.34 -6.03 -21.92
C LEU A 14 11.46 -5.84 -23.16
N ASP A 15 11.14 -6.95 -23.81
CA ASP A 15 10.15 -7.00 -24.89
C ASP A 15 8.83 -7.54 -24.33
N LEU A 16 7.74 -6.83 -24.63
CA LEU A 16 6.38 -7.19 -24.22
C LEU A 16 5.52 -7.64 -25.40
N SER A 17 6.08 -7.76 -26.61
CA SER A 17 5.36 -8.09 -27.85
C SER A 17 4.59 -9.42 -27.80
N GLU A 18 5.00 -10.36 -26.96
CA GLU A 18 4.35 -11.67 -26.77
C GLU A 18 3.61 -11.79 -25.42
N LEU A 19 3.38 -10.67 -24.71
CA LEU A 19 2.76 -10.69 -23.40
C LEU A 19 1.27 -11.12 -23.49
N GLN A 20 0.96 -12.27 -22.90
CA GLN A 20 -0.41 -12.81 -22.84
C GLN A 20 -1.18 -12.40 -21.59
N TYR A 21 -0.48 -12.08 -20.49
CA TYR A 21 -1.09 -11.80 -19.19
C TYR A 21 -0.49 -10.54 -18.56
N LEU A 22 -1.35 -9.62 -18.12
CA LEU A 22 -0.96 -8.42 -17.39
C LEU A 22 -1.76 -8.32 -16.10
N VAL A 23 -1.04 -8.21 -14.98
CA VAL A 23 -1.64 -8.02 -13.66
C VAL A 23 -1.27 -6.64 -13.12
N LEU A 24 -2.29 -5.85 -12.80
CA LEU A 24 -2.15 -4.58 -12.10
C LEU A 24 -2.65 -4.77 -10.67
N ASP A 25 -1.72 -4.86 -9.73
CA ASP A 25 -2.02 -5.00 -8.29
C ASP A 25 -1.94 -3.64 -7.58
N GLU A 26 -2.73 -3.45 -6.52
CA GLU A 26 -2.83 -2.20 -5.76
C GLU A 26 -2.97 -0.94 -6.64
N ALA A 27 -3.85 -1.01 -7.64
CA ALA A 27 -3.92 0.01 -8.69
C ALA A 27 -4.23 1.42 -8.15
N ASP A 28 -5.01 1.54 -7.09
CA ASP A 28 -5.29 2.81 -6.42
C ASP A 28 -4.08 3.41 -5.72
N GLU A 29 -3.20 2.60 -5.11
CA GLU A 29 -1.92 3.08 -4.57
C GLU A 29 -0.97 3.53 -5.68
N MET A 30 -0.92 2.82 -6.81
CA MET A 30 -0.11 3.26 -7.96
C MET A 30 -0.50 4.66 -8.44
N LEU A 31 -1.80 4.97 -8.46
CA LEU A 31 -2.27 6.32 -8.78
C LEU A 31 -1.91 7.35 -7.71
N ARG A 32 -1.99 6.99 -6.42
CA ARG A 32 -1.57 7.89 -5.33
C ARG A 32 -0.08 8.22 -5.39
N MET A 33 0.73 7.28 -5.86
CA MET A 33 2.17 7.48 -6.09
C MET A 33 2.47 8.26 -7.38
N GLY A 34 1.47 8.58 -8.20
CA GLY A 34 1.64 9.34 -9.44
C GLY A 34 2.01 8.51 -10.67
N PHE A 35 1.91 7.18 -10.62
CA PHE A 35 2.28 6.28 -11.72
C PHE A 35 1.20 6.12 -12.81
N ALA A 36 0.24 7.03 -12.90
CA ALA A 36 -0.87 6.92 -13.86
C ALA A 36 -0.38 6.86 -15.31
N GLU A 37 0.54 7.76 -15.67
CA GLU A 37 1.12 7.86 -17.02
C GLU A 37 1.99 6.65 -17.34
N ASP A 38 2.81 6.20 -16.38
CA ASP A 38 3.66 5.02 -16.54
C ASP A 38 2.83 3.76 -16.84
N VAL A 39 1.73 3.57 -16.11
CA VAL A 39 0.84 2.41 -16.32
C VAL A 39 0.15 2.49 -17.69
N GLU A 40 -0.26 3.69 -18.11
CA GLU A 40 -0.83 3.91 -19.44
C GLU A 40 0.18 3.59 -20.56
N GLN A 41 1.44 3.99 -20.41
CA GLN A 41 2.50 3.64 -21.36
C GLN A 41 2.74 2.12 -21.42
N ILE A 42 2.76 1.42 -20.29
CA ILE A 42 2.88 -0.05 -20.27
C ILE A 42 1.73 -0.70 -21.04
N PHE A 43 0.49 -0.21 -20.86
CA PHE A 43 -0.65 -0.73 -21.59
C PHE A 43 -0.63 -0.46 -23.10
N GLN A 44 0.02 0.63 -23.54
CA GLN A 44 0.22 0.95 -24.96
C GLN A 44 1.32 0.10 -25.61
N GLN A 45 2.33 -0.31 -24.84
CA GLN A 45 3.45 -1.13 -25.30
C GLN A 45 3.14 -2.65 -25.27
N THR A 46 1.93 -3.02 -24.85
CA THR A 46 1.52 -4.43 -24.73
C THR A 46 0.50 -4.81 -25.81
N PRO A 47 0.47 -6.09 -26.25
CA PRO A 47 -0.41 -6.55 -27.31
C PRO A 47 -1.89 -6.38 -26.94
N PRO A 48 -2.77 -6.03 -27.89
CA PRO A 48 -4.19 -5.84 -27.61
C PRO A 48 -4.89 -7.13 -27.16
N ASP A 49 -4.41 -8.29 -27.64
CA ASP A 49 -4.93 -9.60 -27.28
C ASP A 49 -4.19 -10.16 -26.05
N ARG A 50 -4.48 -9.57 -24.90
CA ARG A 50 -3.93 -9.96 -23.59
C ARG A 50 -5.05 -10.08 -22.56
N GLN A 51 -4.89 -11.00 -21.63
CA GLN A 51 -5.73 -11.05 -20.44
C GLN A 51 -5.22 -10.05 -19.40
N VAL A 52 -6.11 -9.19 -18.92
CA VAL A 52 -5.80 -8.20 -17.89
C VAL A 52 -6.54 -8.52 -16.59
N ALA A 53 -5.81 -8.60 -15.48
CA ALA A 53 -6.38 -8.63 -14.14
C ALA A 53 -6.03 -7.32 -13.41
N LEU A 54 -7.04 -6.65 -12.87
CA LEU A 54 -6.89 -5.41 -12.11
C LEU A 54 -7.39 -5.63 -10.69
N PHE A 55 -6.50 -5.45 -9.72
CA PHE A 55 -6.79 -5.49 -8.29
C PHE A 55 -6.64 -4.11 -7.69
N SER A 56 -7.63 -3.69 -6.92
CA SER A 56 -7.66 -2.37 -6.28
C SER A 56 -8.55 -2.41 -5.06
N ALA A 57 -8.12 -1.79 -3.97
CA ALA A 57 -8.93 -1.69 -2.75
C ALA A 57 -10.07 -0.67 -2.93
N THR A 58 -9.81 0.39 -3.69
CA THR A 58 -10.78 1.45 -4.01
C THR A 58 -10.93 1.62 -5.52
N MET A 59 -12.06 2.19 -5.96
CA MET A 59 -12.37 2.38 -7.39
C MET A 59 -12.63 3.85 -7.72
N PRO A 60 -11.60 4.72 -7.68
CA PRO A 60 -11.72 6.11 -8.11
C PRO A 60 -12.00 6.20 -9.62
N SER A 61 -12.43 7.37 -10.10
CA SER A 61 -12.83 7.59 -11.49
C SER A 61 -11.74 7.20 -12.50
N GLN A 62 -10.47 7.46 -12.18
CA GLN A 62 -9.31 7.10 -13.00
C GLN A 62 -9.18 5.59 -13.19
N ILE A 63 -9.26 4.78 -12.11
CA ILE A 63 -9.25 3.30 -12.19
C ILE A 63 -10.46 2.78 -12.96
N ARG A 64 -11.64 3.39 -12.76
CA ARG A 64 -12.86 3.03 -13.53
C ARG A 64 -12.71 3.32 -15.02
N ARG A 65 -11.98 4.37 -15.40
CA ARG A 65 -11.68 4.66 -16.80
C ARG A 65 -10.69 3.67 -17.37
N MET A 66 -9.60 3.39 -16.65
CA MET A 66 -8.58 2.41 -17.06
C MET A 66 -9.16 1.01 -17.23
N SER A 67 -10.00 0.57 -16.28
CA SER A 67 -10.68 -0.74 -16.38
C SER A 67 -11.54 -0.83 -17.64
N LYS A 68 -12.33 0.22 -17.96
CA LYS A 68 -13.14 0.24 -19.19
C LYS A 68 -12.32 0.30 -20.48
N GLN A 69 -11.15 0.93 -20.44
CA GLN A 69 -10.31 1.14 -21.61
C GLN A 69 -9.44 -0.09 -21.94
N TYR A 70 -8.93 -0.77 -20.92
CA TYR A 70 -7.91 -1.81 -21.09
C TYR A 70 -8.39 -3.24 -20.76
N LEU A 71 -9.56 -3.40 -20.14
CA LEU A 71 -10.12 -4.74 -19.87
C LEU A 71 -11.22 -5.03 -20.89
N ASN A 72 -11.18 -6.22 -21.47
CA ASN A 72 -12.20 -6.70 -22.39
C ASN A 72 -13.26 -7.52 -21.64
N ASN A 73 -14.49 -6.98 -21.55
CA ASN A 73 -15.63 -7.60 -20.86
C ASN A 73 -15.26 -8.26 -19.49
N PRO A 74 -14.72 -7.48 -18.53
CA PRO A 74 -14.20 -8.06 -17.29
C PRO A 74 -15.31 -8.56 -16.37
N ALA A 75 -15.05 -9.69 -15.71
CA ALA A 75 -15.81 -10.08 -14.53
C ALA A 75 -15.44 -9.20 -13.34
N GLU A 76 -16.42 -8.49 -12.77
CA GLU A 76 -16.20 -7.69 -11.56
C GLU A 76 -16.45 -8.55 -10.31
N ILE A 77 -15.39 -8.83 -9.56
CA ILE A 77 -15.46 -9.58 -8.31
C ILE A 77 -15.18 -8.59 -7.17
N SER A 78 -16.23 -8.24 -6.44
CA SER A 78 -16.11 -7.44 -5.22
C SER A 78 -16.28 -8.34 -4.00
N VAL A 79 -15.20 -8.52 -3.24
CA VAL A 79 -15.30 -9.10 -1.91
C VAL A 79 -15.88 -8.01 -1.01
N LYS A 80 -17.17 -8.11 -0.69
CA LYS A 80 -17.77 -7.26 0.34
C LYS A 80 -16.98 -7.51 1.62
N SER A 81 -16.22 -6.51 2.07
CA SER A 81 -15.78 -6.51 3.45
C SER A 81 -17.05 -6.57 4.29
N LYS A 82 -17.13 -7.52 5.23
CA LYS A 82 -18.16 -7.42 6.27
C LYS A 82 -18.00 -6.02 6.84
N THR A 83 -19.01 -5.20 6.64
CA THR A 83 -19.05 -3.78 6.99
C THR A 83 -18.92 -3.65 8.50
N THR A 84 -17.69 -3.69 9.00
CA THR A 84 -17.31 -3.21 10.33
C THR A 84 -15.79 -3.22 10.46
N THR A 85 -15.14 -2.16 9.96
CA THR A 85 -13.75 -1.79 10.30
C THR A 85 -13.64 -1.34 11.76
N GLY A 86 -14.31 -2.05 12.67
CA GLY A 86 -14.49 -1.65 14.08
C GLY A 86 -15.27 -2.61 14.97
N ALA A 87 -15.91 -3.67 14.46
CA ALA A 87 -16.55 -4.65 15.36
C ALA A 87 -15.51 -5.49 16.13
N ASN A 88 -14.39 -5.81 15.47
CA ASN A 88 -13.36 -6.67 16.06
C ASN A 88 -12.09 -5.90 16.47
N THR A 89 -12.02 -4.58 16.22
CA THR A 89 -10.87 -3.76 16.59
C THR A 89 -11.26 -2.76 17.67
N ARG A 90 -10.75 -2.97 18.89
CA ARG A 90 -10.95 -2.03 20.00
C ARG A 90 -10.07 -0.79 19.80
N GLN A 91 -10.68 0.34 19.49
CA GLN A 91 -9.99 1.63 19.35
C GLN A 91 -10.04 2.41 20.67
N ARG A 92 -8.91 2.98 21.09
CA ARG A 92 -8.81 3.88 22.25
C ARG A 92 -7.95 5.09 21.89
N TYR A 93 -8.16 6.21 22.56
CA TYR A 93 -7.30 7.38 22.44
C TYR A 93 -6.93 7.89 23.84
N LEU A 94 -5.76 8.53 23.93
CA LEU A 94 -5.28 9.19 25.13
C LEU A 94 -4.74 10.57 24.74
N GLN A 95 -5.25 11.61 25.38
CA GLN A 95 -4.72 12.97 25.21
C GLN A 95 -3.51 13.14 26.11
N VAL A 96 -2.36 13.44 25.50
CA VAL A 96 -1.09 13.67 26.19
C VAL A 96 -0.39 14.86 25.58
N MET A 97 0.32 15.61 26.42
CA MET A 97 1.26 16.63 25.94
C MET A 97 2.43 15.93 25.23
N GLY A 98 2.94 16.56 24.17
CA GLY A 98 4.01 15.99 23.33
C GLY A 98 5.19 15.38 24.10
N PRO A 99 5.77 16.07 25.10
CA PRO A 99 6.87 15.54 25.90
C PRO A 99 6.54 14.25 26.67
N HIS A 100 5.28 14.06 27.07
CA HIS A 100 4.84 12.92 27.88
C HIS A 100 4.41 11.72 27.05
N LYS A 101 4.40 11.83 25.71
CA LYS A 101 3.92 10.76 24.82
C LYS A 101 4.73 9.46 24.97
N LEU A 102 6.04 9.57 25.18
CA LEU A 102 6.93 8.43 25.34
C LEU A 102 6.66 7.68 26.64
N ASP A 103 6.54 8.40 27.75
CA ASP A 103 6.28 7.81 29.06
C ASP A 103 4.87 7.19 29.13
N ALA A 104 3.90 7.84 28.48
CA ALA A 104 2.56 7.27 28.34
C ALA A 104 2.57 5.97 27.51
N LEU A 105 3.30 5.95 26.39
CA LEU A 105 3.44 4.75 25.56
C LEU A 105 4.07 3.60 26.35
N THR A 106 5.18 3.85 27.05
CA THR A 106 5.88 2.81 27.81
C THR A 106 4.99 2.28 28.92
N ARG A 107 4.19 3.14 29.57
CA ARG A 107 3.23 2.70 30.58
C ARG A 107 2.15 1.78 30.02
N ILE A 108 1.70 2.01 28.79
CA ILE A 108 0.74 1.12 28.11
C ILE A 108 1.42 -0.24 27.85
N LEU A 109 2.67 -0.22 27.36
CA LEU A 109 3.43 -1.44 27.08
C LEU A 109 3.81 -2.24 28.35
N GLU A 110 3.85 -1.60 29.52
CA GLU A 110 4.09 -2.30 30.78
C GLU A 110 2.84 -3.02 31.33
N VAL A 111 1.65 -2.56 30.96
CA VAL A 111 0.39 -2.99 31.59
C VAL A 111 -0.44 -3.88 30.68
N GLU A 112 -0.38 -3.68 29.37
CA GLU A 112 -1.12 -4.49 28.40
C GLU A 112 -0.26 -5.70 27.98
N GLU A 113 -0.87 -6.89 27.93
CA GLU A 113 -0.22 -8.08 27.36
C GLU A 113 -0.25 -8.02 25.82
N PHE A 114 0.88 -8.28 25.17
CA PHE A 114 0.99 -8.32 23.71
C PHE A 114 2.11 -9.27 23.26
N ASP A 115 1.95 -9.87 22.09
CA ASP A 115 3.02 -10.63 21.41
C ASP A 115 3.91 -9.71 20.56
N GLY A 116 3.34 -8.63 20.02
CA GLY A 116 4.03 -7.65 19.20
C GLY A 116 3.20 -6.39 18.94
N VAL A 117 3.86 -5.25 18.81
CA VAL A 117 3.22 -3.95 18.61
C VAL A 117 3.83 -3.24 17.41
N ILE A 118 2.98 -2.68 16.54
CA ILE A 118 3.41 -1.79 15.45
C ILE A 118 3.11 -0.36 15.87
N ALA A 119 4.16 0.47 15.97
CA ALA A 119 4.05 1.89 16.30
C ALA A 119 4.24 2.77 15.06
N PHE A 120 3.19 3.50 14.67
CA PHE A 120 3.26 4.45 13.56
C PHE A 120 3.71 5.84 14.03
N VAL A 121 4.77 6.38 13.43
CA VAL A 121 5.25 7.75 13.65
C VAL A 121 5.43 8.48 12.32
N ARG A 122 5.55 9.81 12.37
CA ARG A 122 5.45 10.67 11.19
C ARG A 122 6.67 10.61 10.26
N THR A 123 7.88 10.43 10.80
CA THR A 123 9.12 10.54 10.03
C THR A 123 10.03 9.35 10.31
N LYS A 124 10.88 9.00 9.34
CA LYS A 124 11.89 7.95 9.50
C LYS A 124 12.86 8.24 10.66
N MET A 125 13.30 9.49 10.81
CA MET A 125 14.15 9.85 11.94
C MET A 125 13.42 9.61 13.29
N ALA A 126 12.11 9.88 13.35
CA ALA A 126 11.32 9.62 14.54
C ALA A 126 11.10 8.11 14.80
N THR A 127 11.14 7.24 13.78
CA THR A 127 11.07 5.77 14.00
C THR A 127 12.34 5.30 14.71
N GLU A 128 13.50 5.74 14.23
CA GLU A 128 14.81 5.41 14.81
C GLU A 128 14.92 5.94 16.25
N ASP A 129 14.60 7.22 16.46
CA ASP A 129 14.59 7.84 17.79
C ASP A 129 13.66 7.10 18.78
N LEU A 130 12.48 6.68 18.32
CA LEU A 130 11.51 5.98 19.16
C LEU A 130 12.03 4.57 19.50
N ALA A 131 12.55 3.84 18.52
CA ALA A 131 13.11 2.51 18.72
C ALA A 131 14.25 2.53 19.76
N ASP A 132 15.17 3.48 19.65
CA ASP A 132 16.30 3.59 20.59
C ASP A 132 15.84 3.98 22.00
N LYS A 133 14.83 4.84 22.12
CA LYS A 133 14.22 5.21 23.41
C LYS A 133 13.44 4.07 24.07
N LEU A 134 12.90 3.14 23.28
CA LEU A 134 12.25 1.94 23.77
C LEU A 134 13.27 0.88 24.18
N LYS A 135 14.35 0.70 23.40
CA LYS A 135 15.49 -0.17 23.76
C LYS A 135 16.14 0.24 25.08
N SER A 136 16.36 1.53 25.29
CA SER A 136 16.94 2.02 26.56
C SER A 136 16.03 1.79 27.77
N ARG A 137 14.73 1.57 27.55
CA ARG A 137 13.74 1.18 28.56
C ARG A 137 13.52 -0.34 28.65
N GLY A 138 14.32 -1.14 27.95
CA GLY A 138 14.29 -2.60 28.03
C GLY A 138 13.36 -3.30 27.05
N PHE A 139 12.72 -2.58 26.14
CA PHE A 139 11.87 -3.19 25.10
C PHE A 139 12.70 -3.63 23.89
N GLN A 140 12.32 -4.75 23.28
CA GLN A 140 12.82 -5.12 21.96
C GLN A 140 12.06 -4.28 20.91
N ALA A 141 12.77 -3.36 20.26
CA ALA A 141 12.21 -2.49 19.23
C ALA A 141 13.20 -2.35 18.06
N ALA A 142 12.68 -2.14 16.85
CA ALA A 142 13.44 -1.98 15.61
C ALA A 142 12.83 -0.88 14.75
#